data_AF-E4Z5M7-F1
#
_entry.id   AF-E4Z5M7-F1
#
_cell.length_a   1.000
_cell.length_b   1.000
_cell.length_c   1.000
_cell.angle_alpha   90.00
_cell.angle_beta   90.00
_cell.angle_gamma   90.00
#
_symmetry.space_group_name_H-M   'P 1'
#
loop_
_entity.id
_entity.type
_entity.pdbx_description
1 polymer ?
#
loop_
_entity_poly.entity_id
_entity_poly.type
_entity_poly.pdbx_seq_one_letter_code
_entity_poly.pdbx_strand_id
1 'polypeptide(L)'
;MTRLLYILGAGDRNEYHVESPYEPGEKPFLTGDEEKKVIDHLKEVPKPGVYIRHQYFIDFAEHKQKRPLYINVIRDPVEKFRSFYYFIRNGNLEGDGGDVPMSESKRLMNINDCVSRREKECTEPKWQMVPYFCGQDPRCRQRNSWAVTKAKENIEKYYAAVGLTEELPASLALFETLMPRFFHGAIDMKKEGEERIKNDTYTLNKAALTPETVDFFKTKTSIALEYDLYNFVKARFETQKSKYQIS
;
A
#
# COMPACT_ATOMS: atom_id res chain seq x y z
N MET A 1 -7.03 3.03 5.58
CA MET A 1 -6.57 2.07 6.60
C MET A 1 -6.14 2.79 7.88
N THR A 2 -5.22 3.76 7.83
CA THR A 2 -4.76 4.51 9.02
C THR A 2 -5.88 5.08 9.86
N ARG A 3 -6.79 5.87 9.27
CA ARG A 3 -7.94 6.43 9.98
C ARG A 3 -8.85 5.36 10.59
N LEU A 4 -9.07 4.24 9.89
CA LEU A 4 -9.86 3.13 10.40
C LEU A 4 -9.22 2.55 11.68
N LEU A 5 -7.91 2.32 11.67
CA LEU A 5 -7.17 1.81 12.83
C LEU A 5 -7.21 2.80 13.99
N TYR A 6 -7.10 4.10 13.74
CA TYR A 6 -7.29 5.11 14.79
C TYR A 6 -8.69 5.04 15.41
N ILE A 7 -9.75 4.88 14.62
CA ILE A 7 -11.11 4.81 15.16
C ILE A 7 -11.35 3.48 15.90
N LEU A 8 -10.82 2.37 15.38
CA LEU A 8 -10.92 1.06 16.03
C LEU A 8 -10.14 1.01 17.35
N GLY A 9 -8.98 1.66 17.41
CA GLY A 9 -8.16 1.75 18.62
C GLY A 9 -8.60 2.84 19.62
N ALA A 10 -9.49 3.75 19.22
CA ALA A 10 -9.97 4.82 20.08
C ALA A 10 -11.06 4.36 21.06
N GLY A 11 -11.01 4.88 22.29
CA GLY A 11 -11.97 4.60 23.35
C GLY A 11 -11.91 3.14 23.84
N ASP A 12 -13.05 2.63 24.29
CA ASP A 12 -13.16 1.31 24.93
C ASP A 12 -13.40 0.16 23.92
N ARG A 13 -13.07 0.34 22.63
CA ARG A 13 -13.37 -0.67 21.60
C ARG A 13 -12.39 -1.85 21.65
N ASN A 14 -11.15 -1.58 21.24
CA ASN A 14 -10.14 -2.62 21.01
C ASN A 14 -8.86 -2.40 21.84
N GLU A 15 -8.78 -1.32 22.62
CA GLU A 15 -7.71 -1.01 23.59
C GLU A 15 -6.27 -1.24 23.06
N TYR A 16 -5.90 -0.52 21.99
CA TYR A 16 -4.54 -0.55 21.45
C TYR A 16 -4.03 0.82 21.03
N HIS A 17 -2.71 0.98 21.02
CA HIS A 17 -2.06 2.21 20.58
C HIS A 17 -1.91 2.25 19.06
N VAL A 18 -2.10 3.42 18.44
CA VAL A 18 -1.84 3.62 17.01
C VAL A 18 -0.84 4.75 16.82
N GLU A 19 0.24 4.42 16.13
CA GLU A 19 1.26 5.38 15.78
C GLU A 19 1.46 5.41 14.26
N SER A 20 1.33 6.60 13.68
CA SER A 20 1.58 6.87 12.26
C SER A 20 2.35 8.18 12.15
N PRO A 21 3.65 8.19 12.52
CA PRO A 21 4.39 9.43 12.60
C PRO A 21 4.60 10.01 11.19
N TYR A 22 4.77 11.34 11.10
CA TYR A 22 5.15 12.03 9.87
C TYR A 22 6.57 12.56 10.01
N GLU A 23 7.42 12.33 9.01
CA GLU A 23 8.80 12.83 9.01
C GLU A 23 9.08 13.57 7.69
N PRO A 24 9.43 14.87 7.74
CA PRO A 24 9.85 15.60 6.54
C PRO A 24 11.03 14.90 5.86
N GLY A 25 10.90 14.64 4.55
CA GLY A 25 11.93 13.95 3.78
C GLY A 25 12.00 12.44 4.01
N GLU A 26 10.97 11.84 4.62
CA GLU A 26 10.85 10.38 4.75
C GLU A 26 11.07 9.70 3.39
N LYS A 27 11.95 8.70 3.41
CA LYS A 27 12.22 7.81 2.28
C LYS A 27 11.86 6.39 2.73
N PRO A 28 11.30 5.56 1.84
CA PRO A 28 10.90 4.21 2.20
C PRO A 28 12.09 3.25 2.30
N PHE A 29 13.29 3.62 1.85
CA PHE A 29 14.47 2.77 1.95
C PHE A 29 15.40 3.27 3.06
N LEU A 30 15.90 2.34 3.86
CA LEU A 30 16.75 2.60 5.01
C LEU A 30 18.11 1.92 4.83
N THR A 31 19.11 2.48 5.49
CA THR A 31 20.37 1.82 5.82
C THR A 31 20.19 0.92 7.03
N GLY A 32 21.11 -0.03 7.26
CA GLY A 32 21.02 -0.92 8.42
C GLY A 32 20.98 -0.20 9.77
N ASP A 33 21.61 0.97 9.90
CA ASP A 33 21.53 1.77 11.14
C ASP A 33 20.21 2.55 11.25
N GLU A 34 19.64 3.01 10.13
CA GLU A 34 18.28 3.58 10.12
C GLU A 34 17.23 2.49 10.44
N GLU A 35 17.40 1.26 9.96
CA GLU A 35 16.54 0.13 10.34
C GLU A 35 16.59 -0.15 11.84
N LYS A 36 17.78 -0.15 12.46
CA LYS A 36 17.91 -0.32 13.93
C LYS A 36 17.15 0.75 14.69
N LYS A 37 17.19 2.00 14.26
CA LYS A 37 16.42 3.09 14.90
C LYS A 37 14.92 2.80 14.88
N VAL A 38 14.39 2.34 13.74
CA VAL A 38 12.98 1.95 13.63
C VAL A 38 12.67 0.74 14.54
N ILE A 39 13.54 -0.25 14.56
CA ILE A 39 13.36 -1.45 15.37
C ILE A 39 13.40 -1.11 16.88
N ASP A 40 14.33 -0.26 17.30
CA ASP A 40 14.43 0.19 18.69
C ASP A 40 13.23 1.03 19.09
N HIS A 41 12.77 1.94 18.23
CA HIS A 41 11.52 2.68 18.44
C HIS A 41 10.33 1.74 18.66
N LEU A 42 10.18 0.73 17.80
CA LEU A 42 9.09 -0.26 17.90
C LEU A 42 9.11 -1.10 19.18
N LYS A 43 10.24 -1.18 19.90
CA LYS A 43 10.28 -1.85 21.22
C LYS A 43 9.58 -1.01 22.29
N GLU A 44 9.71 0.31 22.18
CA GLU A 44 9.19 1.31 23.12
C GLU A 44 7.71 1.66 22.86
N VAL A 45 7.20 1.39 21.65
CA VAL A 45 5.77 1.57 21.32
C VAL A 45 4.90 0.78 22.31
N PRO A 46 3.89 1.42 22.95
CA PRO A 46 2.98 0.74 23.86
C PRO A 46 2.30 -0.48 23.23
N LYS A 47 2.23 -1.59 23.98
CA LYS A 47 1.68 -2.87 23.51
C LYS A 47 0.35 -3.16 24.20
N PRO A 48 -0.69 -3.58 23.47
CA PRO A 48 -0.73 -3.82 22.02
C PRO A 48 -0.68 -2.50 21.23
N GLY A 49 0.01 -2.52 20.09
CA GLY A 49 0.19 -1.32 19.27
C GLY A 49 0.25 -1.63 17.78
N VAL A 50 -0.18 -0.67 16.97
CA VAL A 50 -0.10 -0.69 15.52
C VAL A 50 0.76 0.47 15.06
N TYR A 51 1.84 0.14 14.34
CA TYR A 51 2.76 1.13 13.76
C TYR A 51 2.57 1.17 12.24
N ILE A 52 2.33 2.36 11.71
CA ILE A 52 1.97 2.59 10.31
C ILE A 52 2.98 3.56 9.70
N ARG A 53 3.62 3.14 8.59
CA ARG A 53 4.64 3.94 7.91
C ARG A 53 4.69 3.63 6.42
N HIS A 54 5.23 4.56 5.63
CA HIS A 54 5.58 4.35 4.23
C HIS A 54 6.98 3.74 4.10
N GLN A 55 7.15 2.53 4.64
CA GLN A 55 8.45 1.90 4.84
C GLN A 55 8.55 0.58 4.06
N TYR A 56 9.65 0.35 3.34
CA TYR A 56 9.95 -0.99 2.79
C TYR A 56 10.14 -2.00 3.90
N PHE A 57 9.77 -3.26 3.64
CA PHE A 57 9.89 -4.38 4.57
C PHE A 57 11.28 -4.43 5.23
N ILE A 58 11.30 -4.52 6.56
CA ILE A 58 12.49 -4.70 7.39
C ILE A 58 12.50 -6.13 7.92
N ASP A 59 13.58 -6.87 7.69
CA ASP A 59 13.75 -8.21 8.25
C ASP A 59 14.34 -8.14 9.66
N PHE A 60 13.48 -8.16 10.68
CA PHE A 60 13.88 -8.11 12.08
C PHE A 60 14.79 -9.29 12.48
N ALA A 61 14.73 -10.42 11.76
CA ALA A 61 15.57 -11.56 12.03
C ALA A 61 17.04 -11.28 11.69
N GLU A 62 17.32 -10.49 10.65
CA GLU A 62 18.68 -10.06 10.30
C GLU A 62 19.31 -9.20 11.42
N HIS A 63 18.48 -8.48 12.16
CA HIS A 63 18.88 -7.69 13.34
C HIS A 63 18.84 -8.46 14.66
N LYS A 64 18.51 -9.76 14.63
CA LYS A 64 18.33 -10.62 15.82
C LYS A 64 17.28 -10.09 16.79
N GLN A 65 16.22 -9.47 16.27
CA GLN A 65 15.14 -8.89 17.06
C GLN A 65 13.83 -9.67 16.90
N LYS A 66 12.94 -9.51 17.88
CA LYS A 66 11.60 -10.11 17.80
C LYS A 66 10.80 -9.44 16.69
N ARG A 67 10.35 -10.23 15.73
CA ARG A 67 9.54 -9.76 14.60
C ARG A 67 8.14 -9.28 15.04
N PRO A 68 7.64 -8.15 14.49
CA PRO A 68 6.24 -7.78 14.60
C PRO A 68 5.38 -8.63 13.66
N LEU A 69 4.06 -8.46 13.76
CA LEU A 69 3.12 -9.01 12.79
C LEU A 69 2.98 -8.02 11.62
N TYR A 70 3.32 -8.45 10.40
CA TYR A 70 3.14 -7.63 9.21
C TYR A 70 1.78 -7.86 8.56
N ILE A 71 1.14 -6.77 8.16
CA ILE A 71 -0.04 -6.75 7.30
C ILE A 71 0.11 -5.65 6.27
N ASN A 72 -0.62 -5.75 5.16
CA ASN A 72 -0.69 -4.67 4.18
C ASN A 72 -2.00 -4.74 3.39
N VAL A 73 -2.30 -3.69 2.63
CA VAL A 73 -3.38 -3.68 1.64
C VAL A 73 -2.82 -3.15 0.33
N ILE A 74 -3.00 -3.91 -0.75
CA ILE A 74 -2.61 -3.50 -2.09
C ILE A 74 -3.84 -3.14 -2.91
N ARG A 75 -3.60 -2.63 -4.12
CA ARG A 75 -4.62 -2.22 -5.09
C ARG A 75 -4.16 -2.68 -6.45
N ASP A 76 -5.09 -2.91 -7.36
CA ASP A 76 -4.79 -3.12 -8.78
C ASP A 76 -3.67 -2.15 -9.27
N PRO A 77 -2.57 -2.66 -9.84
CA PRO A 77 -1.41 -1.86 -10.20
C PRO A 77 -1.68 -0.68 -11.13
N VAL A 78 -2.54 -0.84 -12.14
CA VAL A 78 -2.89 0.23 -13.09
C VAL A 78 -3.76 1.27 -12.42
N GLU A 79 -4.73 0.83 -11.62
CA GLU A 79 -5.59 1.71 -10.84
C GLU A 79 -4.82 2.51 -9.79
N LYS A 80 -3.81 1.88 -9.16
CA LYS A 80 -2.89 2.55 -8.24
C LYS A 80 -2.06 3.60 -8.97
N PHE A 81 -1.48 3.26 -10.13
CA PHE A 81 -0.74 4.22 -10.96
C PHE A 81 -1.63 5.38 -11.39
N ARG A 82 -2.85 5.11 -11.88
CA ARG A 82 -3.83 6.15 -12.26
C ARG A 82 -4.15 7.07 -11.08
N SER A 83 -4.42 6.52 -9.90
CA SER A 83 -4.70 7.32 -8.72
C SER A 83 -3.51 8.22 -8.38
N PHE A 84 -2.28 7.68 -8.42
CA PHE A 84 -1.09 8.47 -8.14
C PHE A 84 -0.83 9.56 -9.21
N TYR A 85 -1.02 9.24 -10.49
CA TYR A 85 -0.87 10.16 -11.62
C TYR A 85 -1.70 11.43 -11.44
N TYR A 86 -2.96 11.28 -11.01
CA TYR A 86 -3.84 12.42 -10.77
C TYR A 86 -3.65 13.03 -9.38
N PHE A 87 -3.21 12.28 -8.37
CA PHE A 87 -2.97 12.81 -7.02
C PHE A 87 -1.87 13.87 -7.03
N ILE A 88 -0.77 13.63 -7.75
CA ILE A 88 0.30 14.64 -7.87
C ILE A 88 -0.12 15.87 -8.68
N ARG A 89 -1.20 15.80 -9.47
CA ARG A 89 -1.72 16.90 -10.31
C ARG A 89 -2.82 17.70 -9.62
N ASN A 90 -3.73 17.01 -8.96
CA ASN A 90 -5.01 17.56 -8.51
C ASN A 90 -5.24 17.44 -6.99
N GLY A 91 -4.40 16.67 -6.29
CA GLY A 91 -4.57 16.38 -4.87
C GLY A 91 -5.78 15.50 -4.54
N ASN A 92 -6.14 15.48 -3.26
CA ASN A 92 -7.36 14.88 -2.70
C ASN A 92 -8.33 15.97 -2.19
N LEU A 93 -9.45 15.53 -1.60
CA LEU A 93 -10.46 16.43 -1.01
C LEU A 93 -9.97 17.15 0.26
N GLU A 94 -8.99 16.59 0.96
CA GLU A 94 -8.43 17.15 2.20
C GLU A 94 -7.33 18.20 1.93
N GLY A 95 -7.00 18.45 0.65
CA GLY A 95 -5.98 19.41 0.26
C GLY A 95 -4.55 18.85 0.24
N ASP A 96 -4.37 17.54 0.37
CA ASP A 96 -3.07 16.88 0.19
C ASP A 96 -2.76 16.68 -1.29
N GLY A 97 -1.51 16.86 -1.67
CA GLY A 97 -1.04 16.62 -3.04
C GLY A 97 -1.32 17.81 -3.96
N GLY A 98 -1.07 17.65 -5.26
CA GLY A 98 -1.12 18.78 -6.21
C GLY A 98 0.06 19.75 -6.13
N ASP A 99 0.87 19.68 -5.07
CA ASP A 99 2.01 20.59 -4.82
C ASP A 99 3.28 20.24 -5.59
N VAL A 100 3.28 19.14 -6.35
CA VAL A 100 4.45 18.73 -7.14
C VAL A 100 4.67 19.76 -8.26
N PRO A 101 5.84 20.43 -8.33
CA PRO A 101 6.13 21.39 -9.39
C PRO A 101 6.11 20.72 -10.77
N MET A 102 5.31 21.27 -11.69
CA MET A 102 5.22 20.82 -13.08
C MET A 102 4.67 21.93 -13.97
N SER A 103 4.92 21.85 -15.28
CA SER A 103 4.33 22.76 -16.25
C SER A 103 2.81 22.61 -16.31
N GLU A 104 2.11 23.68 -16.68
CA GLU A 104 0.66 23.66 -16.86
C GLU A 104 0.23 22.59 -17.89
N SER A 105 0.95 22.49 -19.02
CA SER A 105 0.72 21.45 -20.02
C SER A 105 0.79 20.03 -19.43
N LYS A 106 1.76 19.76 -18.54
CA LYS A 106 1.88 18.46 -17.88
C LYS A 106 0.79 18.22 -16.84
N ARG A 107 0.36 19.26 -16.13
CA ARG A 107 -0.71 19.20 -15.14
C ARG A 107 -2.06 18.88 -15.78
N LEU A 108 -2.36 19.48 -16.93
CA LEU A 108 -3.61 19.28 -17.68
C LEU A 108 -3.61 18.03 -18.56
N MET A 109 -2.46 17.40 -18.78
CA MET A 109 -2.35 16.20 -19.61
C MET A 109 -3.08 15.01 -18.96
N ASN A 110 -4.05 14.44 -19.67
CA ASN A 110 -4.69 13.21 -19.23
C ASN A 110 -3.77 12.00 -19.45
N ILE A 111 -4.04 10.92 -18.72
CA ILE A 111 -3.20 9.73 -18.71
C ILE A 111 -3.11 9.02 -20.08
N ASN A 112 -4.15 9.08 -20.91
CA ASN A 112 -4.16 8.44 -22.23
C ASN A 112 -3.25 9.21 -23.21
N ASP A 113 -3.25 10.55 -23.14
CA ASP A 113 -2.31 11.40 -23.88
C ASP A 113 -0.87 11.19 -23.41
N CYS A 114 -0.65 11.02 -22.11
CA CYS A 114 0.67 10.72 -21.55
C CYS A 114 1.25 9.43 -22.13
N VAL A 115 0.43 8.38 -22.27
CA VAL A 115 0.82 7.13 -22.94
C VAL A 115 1.07 7.35 -24.43
N SER A 116 0.14 8.01 -25.12
CA SER A 116 0.22 8.24 -26.57
C SER A 116 1.45 9.07 -26.97
N ARG A 117 1.82 10.05 -26.15
CA ARG A 117 3.00 10.90 -26.32
C ARG A 117 4.29 10.26 -25.78
N ARG A 118 4.19 9.07 -25.18
CA ARG A 118 5.31 8.35 -24.56
C ARG A 118 6.07 9.19 -23.53
N GLU A 119 5.33 9.94 -22.72
CA GLU A 119 5.91 10.70 -21.61
C GLU A 119 6.59 9.76 -20.62
N LYS A 120 7.74 10.19 -20.09
CA LYS A 120 8.58 9.33 -19.24
C LYS A 120 7.85 8.75 -18.04
N GLU A 121 6.95 9.52 -17.41
CA GLU A 121 6.19 9.04 -16.25
C GLU A 121 5.23 7.88 -16.57
N CYS A 122 4.80 7.77 -17.84
CA CYS A 122 3.92 6.71 -18.32
C CYS A 122 4.70 5.54 -18.94
N THR A 123 5.85 5.78 -19.57
CA THR A 123 6.70 4.70 -20.11
C THR A 123 7.55 4.04 -19.01
N GLU A 124 7.93 4.80 -17.98
CA GLU A 124 8.71 4.35 -16.83
C GLU A 124 7.95 4.62 -15.52
N PRO A 125 6.80 3.96 -15.30
CA PRO A 125 5.98 4.20 -14.13
C PRO A 125 6.76 3.97 -12.83
N LYS A 126 6.34 4.67 -11.78
CA LYS A 126 6.95 4.50 -10.46
C LYS A 126 6.80 3.04 -10.00
N TRP A 127 7.83 2.56 -9.32
CA TRP A 127 7.89 1.22 -8.74
C TRP A 127 7.28 1.28 -7.34
N GLN A 128 5.99 0.96 -7.22
CA GLN A 128 5.13 1.39 -6.10
C GLN A 128 4.64 0.26 -5.20
N MET A 129 4.73 -1.01 -5.59
CA MET A 129 4.25 -2.13 -4.76
C MET A 129 5.36 -3.13 -4.45
N VAL A 130 6.07 -3.67 -5.45
CA VAL A 130 7.11 -4.69 -5.24
C VAL A 130 8.19 -4.30 -4.21
N PRO A 131 8.78 -3.09 -4.21
CA PRO A 131 9.81 -2.72 -3.23
C PRO A 131 9.34 -2.79 -1.78
N TYR A 132 8.07 -2.46 -1.53
CA TYR A 132 7.51 -2.44 -0.19
C TYR A 132 7.49 -3.83 0.46
N PHE A 133 7.33 -4.88 -0.34
CA PHE A 133 7.36 -6.26 0.13
C PHE A 133 8.74 -6.91 -0.05
N CYS A 134 9.49 -6.53 -1.09
CA CYS A 134 10.84 -7.05 -1.33
C CYS A 134 11.81 -6.63 -0.22
N GLY A 135 11.70 -5.39 0.28
CA GLY A 135 12.45 -4.89 1.43
C GLY A 135 13.63 -3.99 1.07
N GLN A 136 14.63 -3.95 1.96
CA GLN A 136 15.69 -2.94 1.95
C GLN A 136 16.83 -3.21 0.96
N ASP A 137 16.95 -4.45 0.48
CA ASP A 137 18.00 -4.84 -0.47
C ASP A 137 18.00 -3.90 -1.69
N PRO A 138 19.17 -3.35 -2.11
CA PRO A 138 19.24 -2.45 -3.26
C PRO A 138 18.63 -3.00 -4.55
N ARG A 139 18.64 -4.33 -4.75
CA ARG A 139 18.02 -4.98 -5.89
C ARG A 139 16.50 -4.86 -5.89
N CYS A 140 15.85 -4.67 -4.73
CA CYS A 140 14.41 -4.45 -4.63
C CYS A 140 13.96 -3.16 -5.32
N ARG A 141 14.84 -2.17 -5.42
CA ARG A 141 14.59 -0.89 -6.11
C ARG A 141 14.76 -0.99 -7.63
N GLN A 142 15.21 -2.14 -8.13
CA GLN A 142 15.34 -2.40 -9.55
C GLN A 142 14.07 -3.10 -10.06
N ARG A 143 13.63 -2.70 -11.26
CA ARG A 143 12.45 -3.27 -11.93
C ARG A 143 12.82 -4.60 -12.59
N ASN A 144 12.98 -5.65 -11.78
CA ASN A 144 13.37 -6.99 -12.26
C ASN A 144 12.54 -8.10 -11.58
N SER A 145 12.59 -9.29 -12.16
CA SER A 145 11.87 -10.47 -11.65
C SER A 145 12.40 -10.95 -10.30
N TRP A 146 13.69 -10.78 -10.01
CA TRP A 146 14.26 -11.15 -8.71
C TRP A 146 13.57 -10.41 -7.56
N ALA A 147 13.32 -9.10 -7.72
CA ALA A 147 12.63 -8.29 -6.73
C ALA A 147 11.20 -8.77 -6.49
N VAL A 148 10.52 -9.20 -7.55
CA VAL A 148 9.16 -9.79 -7.48
C VAL A 148 9.19 -11.11 -6.72
N THR A 149 10.11 -12.02 -7.05
CA THR A 149 10.27 -13.29 -6.35
C THR A 149 10.55 -13.07 -4.87
N LYS A 150 11.48 -12.16 -4.54
CA LYS A 150 11.81 -11.84 -3.15
C LYS A 150 10.63 -11.24 -2.39
N ALA A 151 9.83 -10.38 -3.04
CA ALA A 151 8.59 -9.87 -2.47
C ALA A 151 7.59 -11.00 -2.14
N LYS A 152 7.39 -11.95 -3.05
CA LYS A 152 6.51 -13.12 -2.83
C LYS A 152 6.98 -13.97 -1.65
N GLU A 153 8.28 -14.26 -1.58
CA GLU A 153 8.90 -14.99 -0.46
C GLU A 153 8.66 -14.29 0.89
N ASN A 154 8.86 -12.98 0.94
CA ASN A 154 8.66 -12.21 2.17
C ASN A 154 7.18 -12.18 2.58
N ILE A 155 6.26 -12.07 1.62
CA ILE A 155 4.81 -12.14 1.89
C ILE A 155 4.44 -13.47 2.54
N GLU A 156 4.87 -14.59 1.96
CA GLU A 156 4.59 -15.92 2.54
C GLU A 156 5.18 -16.09 3.94
N LYS A 157 6.42 -15.64 4.13
CA LYS A 157 7.16 -15.90 5.36
C LYS A 157 6.76 -14.98 6.52
N TYR A 158 6.40 -13.73 6.23
CA TYR A 158 6.33 -12.68 7.24
C TYR A 158 4.98 -11.99 7.36
N TYR A 159 4.14 -11.98 6.32
CA TYR A 159 2.86 -11.26 6.35
C TYR A 159 1.73 -12.19 6.79
N ALA A 160 0.99 -11.79 7.83
CA ALA A 160 -0.19 -12.52 8.28
C ALA A 160 -1.27 -12.52 7.20
N ALA A 161 -1.55 -11.35 6.66
CA ALA A 161 -2.44 -11.17 5.53
C ALA A 161 -2.06 -9.94 4.71
N VAL A 162 -2.35 -9.99 3.41
CA VAL A 162 -2.29 -8.85 2.51
C VAL A 162 -3.65 -8.76 1.83
N GLY A 163 -4.38 -7.68 2.11
CA GLY A 163 -5.72 -7.43 1.57
C GLY A 163 -5.70 -6.69 0.23
N LEU A 164 -6.87 -6.54 -0.37
CA LEU A 164 -7.11 -5.87 -1.64
C LEU A 164 -8.06 -4.67 -1.44
N THR A 165 -7.74 -3.54 -2.04
CA THR A 165 -8.54 -2.30 -1.91
C THR A 165 -9.90 -2.45 -2.58
N GLU A 166 -9.95 -3.11 -3.74
CA GLU A 166 -11.17 -3.42 -4.49
C GLU A 166 -12.08 -4.43 -3.77
N GLU A 167 -11.55 -5.23 -2.85
CA GLU A 167 -12.29 -6.16 -2.00
C GLU A 167 -12.11 -5.79 -0.52
N LEU A 168 -12.16 -4.49 -0.22
CA LEU A 168 -11.95 -3.99 1.14
C LEU A 168 -12.85 -4.64 2.21
N PRO A 169 -14.17 -4.89 1.99
CA PRO A 169 -15.00 -5.59 2.98
C PRO A 169 -14.43 -6.97 3.37
N ALA A 170 -14.10 -7.79 2.38
CA ALA A 170 -13.52 -9.11 2.60
C ALA A 170 -12.13 -9.00 3.25
N SER A 171 -11.35 -7.98 2.88
CA SER A 171 -10.03 -7.71 3.48
C SER A 171 -10.15 -7.38 4.97
N LEU A 172 -11.11 -6.54 5.35
CA LEU A 172 -11.37 -6.21 6.75
C LEU A 172 -11.90 -7.42 7.53
N ALA A 173 -12.80 -8.21 6.94
CA ALA A 173 -13.28 -9.45 7.56
C ALA A 173 -12.15 -10.46 7.79
N LEU A 174 -11.19 -10.56 6.87
CA LEU A 174 -10.00 -11.39 7.04
C LEU A 174 -9.12 -10.87 8.16
N PHE A 175 -8.89 -9.56 8.24
CA PHE A 175 -8.10 -8.97 9.32
C PHE A 175 -8.79 -9.13 10.68
N GLU A 176 -10.10 -8.95 10.77
CA GLU A 176 -10.89 -9.19 11.97
C GLU A 176 -10.81 -10.65 12.43
N THR A 177 -10.88 -11.60 11.49
CA THR A 177 -10.76 -13.03 11.79
C THR A 177 -9.36 -13.39 12.31
N LEU A 178 -8.31 -12.85 11.70
CA LEU A 178 -6.92 -13.18 12.04
C LEU A 178 -6.39 -12.42 13.25
N MET A 179 -6.90 -11.20 13.48
CA MET A 179 -6.38 -10.25 14.47
C MET A 179 -7.53 -9.51 15.16
N PRO A 180 -8.45 -10.22 15.85
CA PRO A 180 -9.67 -9.63 16.41
C PRO A 180 -9.36 -8.51 17.42
N ARG A 181 -8.27 -8.64 18.19
CA ARG A 181 -7.83 -7.60 19.13
C ARG A 181 -7.62 -6.23 18.47
N PHE A 182 -7.30 -6.16 17.18
CA PHE A 182 -7.06 -4.90 16.48
C PHE A 182 -8.22 -4.49 15.57
N PHE A 183 -8.92 -5.49 15.01
CA PHE A 183 -9.89 -5.31 13.92
C PHE A 183 -11.33 -5.66 14.28
N HIS A 184 -11.64 -5.99 15.54
CA HIS A 184 -13.02 -6.25 15.94
C HIS A 184 -13.92 -5.04 15.62
N GLY A 185 -15.05 -5.30 14.95
CA GLY A 185 -16.00 -4.28 14.48
C GLY A 185 -15.58 -3.54 13.20
N ALA A 186 -14.48 -3.95 12.53
CA ALA A 186 -14.01 -3.29 11.31
C ALA A 186 -15.01 -3.37 10.16
N ILE A 187 -15.78 -4.47 10.08
CA ILE A 187 -16.82 -4.66 9.05
C ILE A 187 -17.96 -3.65 9.25
N ASP A 188 -18.41 -3.42 10.49
CA ASP A 188 -19.56 -2.56 10.79
C ASP A 188 -19.25 -1.08 10.63
N MET A 189 -18.03 -0.68 10.97
CA MET A 189 -17.48 0.66 10.75
C MET A 189 -17.57 1.14 9.30
N LYS A 190 -17.56 0.19 8.35
CA LYS A 190 -17.73 0.49 6.94
C LYS A 190 -19.12 1.13 6.68
N LYS A 191 -20.18 0.66 7.34
CA LYS A 191 -21.54 1.18 7.12
C LYS A 191 -21.74 2.62 7.62
N GLU A 192 -20.99 3.02 8.65
CA GLU A 192 -21.15 4.33 9.31
C GLU A 192 -20.13 5.39 8.84
N GLY A 193 -18.98 4.96 8.30
CA GLY A 193 -17.85 5.84 7.97
C GLY A 193 -17.30 5.71 6.54
N GLU A 194 -17.97 4.95 5.66
CA GLU A 194 -17.52 4.64 4.31
C GLU A 194 -17.20 5.88 3.47
N GLU A 195 -18.09 6.87 3.47
CA GLU A 195 -17.89 8.08 2.69
C GLU A 195 -16.70 8.88 3.22
N ARG A 196 -16.55 9.00 4.54
CA ARG A 196 -15.44 9.74 5.15
C ARG A 196 -14.10 9.07 4.86
N ILE A 197 -13.98 7.75 5.06
CA ILE A 197 -12.72 7.02 4.79
C ILE A 197 -12.38 7.01 3.29
N LYS A 198 -13.38 6.95 2.40
CA LYS A 198 -13.17 7.05 0.95
C LYS A 198 -12.79 8.47 0.53
N ASN A 199 -13.41 9.49 1.10
CA ASN A 199 -13.17 10.89 0.75
C ASN A 199 -11.74 11.34 1.09
N ASP A 200 -11.18 10.90 2.23
CA ASP A 200 -9.81 11.24 2.64
C ASP A 200 -8.75 10.84 1.61
N THR A 201 -9.01 9.76 0.86
CA THR A 201 -8.05 9.19 -0.10
C THR A 201 -8.49 9.36 -1.54
N TYR A 202 -9.61 10.06 -1.77
CA TYR A 202 -10.17 10.23 -3.09
C TYR A 202 -9.39 11.27 -3.89
N THR A 203 -8.68 10.80 -4.91
CA THR A 203 -8.02 11.66 -5.88
C THR A 203 -9.03 12.36 -6.81
N LEU A 204 -8.86 13.67 -6.98
CA LEU A 204 -9.73 14.51 -7.81
C LEU A 204 -9.46 14.35 -9.32
N ASN A 205 -10.51 14.54 -10.13
CA ASN A 205 -10.47 14.69 -11.60
C ASN A 205 -9.69 13.59 -12.35
N LYS A 206 -9.98 12.31 -12.04
CA LYS A 206 -9.38 11.17 -12.75
C LYS A 206 -10.08 10.91 -14.07
N ALA A 207 -9.37 11.04 -15.20
CA ALA A 207 -9.90 10.55 -16.47
C ALA A 207 -9.93 9.02 -16.51
N ALA A 208 -10.87 8.47 -17.25
CA ALA A 208 -10.95 7.03 -17.53
C ALA A 208 -9.77 6.58 -18.41
N LEU A 209 -9.35 5.33 -18.22
CA LEU A 209 -8.32 4.69 -19.05
C LEU A 209 -8.97 4.06 -20.27
N THR A 210 -8.35 4.19 -21.45
CA THR A 210 -8.76 3.40 -22.61
C THR A 210 -8.24 1.96 -22.49
N PRO A 211 -8.87 0.97 -23.17
CA PRO A 211 -8.37 -0.41 -23.20
C PRO A 211 -6.91 -0.51 -23.65
N GLU A 212 -6.50 0.29 -24.64
CA GLU A 212 -5.14 0.33 -25.18
C GLU A 212 -4.15 0.86 -24.14
N THR A 213 -4.57 1.85 -23.35
CA THR A 213 -3.74 2.41 -22.26
C THR A 213 -3.56 1.38 -21.14
N VAL A 214 -4.61 0.65 -20.79
CA VAL A 214 -4.53 -0.46 -19.82
C VAL A 214 -3.59 -1.55 -20.32
N ASP A 215 -3.73 -1.97 -21.57
CA ASP A 215 -2.86 -2.98 -22.19
C ASP A 215 -1.41 -2.53 -22.22
N PHE A 216 -1.15 -1.27 -22.60
CA PHE A 216 0.20 -0.71 -22.61
C PHE A 216 0.87 -0.82 -21.23
N PHE A 217 0.18 -0.42 -20.15
CA PHE A 217 0.75 -0.55 -18.80
C PHE A 217 0.99 -2.02 -18.43
N LYS A 218 0.03 -2.90 -18.72
CA LYS A 218 0.10 -4.33 -18.39
C LYS A 218 1.19 -5.09 -19.14
N THR A 219 1.55 -4.66 -20.35
CA THR A 219 2.42 -5.46 -21.24
C THR A 219 3.73 -4.78 -21.61
N LYS A 220 3.81 -3.45 -21.57
CA LYS A 220 4.96 -2.68 -22.08
C LYS A 220 5.74 -1.91 -21.02
N THR A 221 5.31 -1.96 -19.75
CA THR A 221 5.96 -1.21 -18.67
C THR A 221 6.27 -2.11 -17.47
N SER A 222 6.97 -1.57 -16.46
CA SER A 222 7.22 -2.30 -15.22
C SER A 222 5.96 -2.65 -14.44
N ILE A 223 4.80 -2.06 -14.75
CA ILE A 223 3.52 -2.46 -14.14
C ILE A 223 3.19 -3.94 -14.42
N ALA A 224 3.71 -4.53 -15.49
CA ALA A 224 3.62 -5.98 -15.73
C ALA A 224 4.19 -6.80 -14.55
N LEU A 225 5.33 -6.37 -14.01
CA LEU A 225 5.95 -7.01 -12.85
C LEU A 225 5.19 -6.75 -11.54
N GLU A 226 4.58 -5.55 -11.40
CA GLU A 226 3.67 -5.27 -10.28
C GLU A 226 2.44 -6.19 -10.34
N TYR A 227 1.92 -6.50 -11.53
CA TYR A 227 0.83 -7.47 -11.71
C TYR A 227 1.23 -8.89 -11.35
N ASP A 228 2.47 -9.30 -11.61
CA ASP A 228 2.95 -10.62 -11.18
C ASP A 228 2.90 -10.77 -9.65
N LEU A 229 3.27 -9.73 -8.89
CA LEU A 229 3.09 -9.72 -7.44
C LEU A 229 1.62 -9.63 -7.04
N TYR A 230 0.84 -8.73 -7.66
CA TYR A 230 -0.57 -8.54 -7.33
C TYR A 230 -1.40 -9.81 -7.54
N ASN A 231 -1.21 -10.52 -8.65
CA ASN A 231 -1.93 -11.76 -8.94
C ASN A 231 -1.58 -12.87 -7.93
N PHE A 232 -0.31 -12.93 -7.52
CA PHE A 232 0.12 -13.83 -6.43
C PHE A 232 -0.60 -13.50 -5.12
N VAL A 233 -0.64 -12.22 -4.73
CA VAL A 233 -1.35 -11.77 -3.52
C VAL A 233 -2.84 -12.06 -3.62
N LYS A 234 -3.46 -11.81 -4.78
CA LYS A 234 -4.88 -12.10 -5.02
C LYS A 234 -5.19 -13.58 -4.85
N ALA A 235 -4.39 -14.48 -5.43
CA ALA A 235 -4.58 -15.92 -5.26
C ALA A 235 -4.43 -16.36 -3.80
N ARG A 236 -3.42 -15.82 -3.09
CA ARG A 236 -3.23 -16.04 -1.65
C ARG A 236 -4.44 -15.53 -0.84
N PHE A 237 -4.95 -14.36 -1.17
CA PHE A 237 -6.12 -13.75 -0.52
C PHE A 237 -7.39 -14.59 -0.70
N GLU A 238 -7.68 -15.07 -1.92
CA GLU A 238 -8.81 -15.98 -2.18
C GLU A 238 -8.70 -17.30 -1.42
N THR A 239 -7.47 -17.84 -1.31
CA THR A 239 -7.21 -19.05 -0.52
C THR A 239 -7.50 -18.82 0.96
N GLN A 240 -7.10 -17.66 1.50
CA GLN A 240 -7.40 -17.29 2.88
C GLN A 240 -8.91 -17.06 3.09
N LYS A 241 -9.59 -16.34 2.18
CA LYS A 241 -11.05 -16.16 2.23
C LYS A 241 -11.77 -17.49 2.28
N SER A 242 -11.42 -18.41 1.39
CA SER A 242 -12.01 -19.75 1.34
C SER A 242 -11.76 -20.53 2.64
N LYS A 243 -10.54 -20.49 3.17
CA LYS A 243 -10.17 -21.16 4.43
C LYS A 243 -10.98 -20.66 5.62
N TYR A 244 -11.24 -19.36 5.68
CA TYR A 244 -11.96 -18.70 6.79
C TYR A 244 -13.44 -18.44 6.50
N GLN A 245 -13.96 -18.94 5.37
CA GLN A 245 -15.36 -18.81 4.96
C GLN A 245 -15.84 -17.34 4.85
N ILE A 246 -14.97 -16.48 4.33
CA ILE A 246 -15.25 -15.06 4.11
C ILE A 246 -15.77 -14.87 2.67
N SER A 247 -16.92 -14.20 2.53
CA SER A 247 -17.53 -13.86 1.23
C SER A 247 -16.80 -12.74 0.50
#